data_AF-A0A949HIV0-F1
#
_entry.id   AF-A0A949HIV0-F1
#
_cell.length_a   1.000
_cell.length_b   1.000
_cell.length_c   1.000
_cell.angle_alpha   90.00
_cell.angle_beta   90.00
_cell.angle_gamma   90.00
#
_symmetry.space_group_name_H-M   'P 1'
#
loop_
_entity.id
_entity.type
_entity.pdbx_description
1 polymer ?
#
loop_
_entity_poly.entity_id
_entity_poly.type
_entity_poly.pdbx_seq_one_letter_code
_entity_poly.pdbx_strand_id
1 'polypeptide(L)'
;MKLPRSVLGWLLILCGWVAGVRIAQAQDLQSPTDIDSVRAAVKRAEDLFKEKNYGQSAKYIEVCNSNFVDLVLAGQGKDIAEWERLHRKLAKAAEVLTIEGAEFTPLAPWGEIFGKLREMKDGAKDSKSKSEGVSFSKDVAPVLVEHCGRCHVDKTTGGFTMPTYEGLMKGSRAGVVLFAGDPEGSPLVEAMASGTMPPSGNKVPEEKLSKIKAWVKAGAKYDGEDPKANLRVLVGGADAKPPEPPKPVEVMAATGKETVSFANDIAPILVANCNGCHYGGNRPSGGLNFTNFAGLLRGGMTGPVIEPSKGKESLLVKKLLGQAGQRMPAGGRPALKPEEIDKITKWIDEGATYDGGERDSQLDSVITKSWAAKATHTELMEKRMTRARDRWKV
;
A
#
# COMPACT_ATOMS: atom_id res chain seq x y z
N MET A 1 -73.83 -66.39 -16.81
CA MET A 1 -72.51 -67.04 -16.70
C MET A 1 -71.42 -66.04 -17.10
N LYS A 2 -70.51 -65.73 -16.16
CA LYS A 2 -69.11 -65.24 -16.21
C LYS A 2 -68.54 -64.37 -17.36
N LEU A 3 -67.93 -63.25 -16.90
CA LEU A 3 -66.78 -62.42 -17.36
C LEU A 3 -65.43 -63.20 -17.52
N PRO A 4 -64.22 -62.58 -17.60
CA PRO A 4 -63.57 -61.65 -18.57
C PRO A 4 -62.07 -62.04 -18.87
N ARG A 5 -61.25 -61.14 -19.49
CA ARG A 5 -59.78 -60.86 -19.35
C ARG A 5 -59.16 -60.40 -20.68
N SER A 6 -58.14 -59.54 -20.82
CA SER A 6 -57.29 -58.77 -19.91
C SER A 6 -56.43 -57.80 -20.75
N VAL A 7 -56.36 -56.54 -20.31
CA VAL A 7 -55.33 -55.55 -20.63
C VAL A 7 -54.09 -55.89 -19.80
N LEU A 8 -52.90 -56.05 -20.39
CA LEU A 8 -51.66 -55.92 -19.62
C LEU A 8 -50.48 -55.54 -20.52
N GLY A 9 -49.94 -54.36 -20.21
CA GLY A 9 -48.85 -53.69 -20.91
C GLY A 9 -47.50 -54.37 -20.76
N TRP A 10 -46.69 -54.10 -21.77
CA TRP A 10 -45.34 -54.57 -21.98
C TRP A 10 -44.30 -53.73 -21.21
N LEU A 11 -43.28 -54.45 -20.76
CA LEU A 11 -41.89 -54.06 -20.42
C LEU A 11 -41.56 -53.29 -19.13
N LEU A 12 -40.96 -54.07 -18.22
CA LEU A 12 -39.56 -53.98 -17.75
C LEU A 12 -39.02 -52.60 -17.32
N ILE A 13 -38.59 -52.51 -16.05
CA ILE A 13 -37.16 -52.51 -15.69
C ILE A 13 -37.04 -52.64 -14.16
N LEU A 14 -36.10 -53.50 -13.75
CA LEU A 14 -35.76 -53.89 -12.40
C LEU A 14 -35.41 -52.71 -11.48
N CYS A 15 -36.00 -52.73 -10.29
CA CYS A 15 -35.49 -52.09 -9.09
C CYS A 15 -34.10 -52.66 -8.73
N GLY A 16 -33.06 -51.84 -8.91
CA GLY A 16 -31.79 -51.97 -8.19
C GLY A 16 -31.81 -50.98 -7.02
N TRP A 17 -31.87 -51.51 -5.81
CA TRP A 17 -31.76 -50.79 -4.54
C TRP A 17 -30.39 -50.12 -4.46
N VAL A 18 -30.34 -48.79 -4.59
CA VAL A 18 -29.22 -47.99 -4.08
C VAL A 18 -29.75 -47.18 -2.92
N ALA A 19 -29.13 -47.38 -1.76
CA ALA A 19 -29.42 -46.69 -0.52
C ALA A 19 -29.56 -45.19 -0.76
N GLY A 20 -30.67 -44.64 -0.29
CA GLY A 20 -31.09 -43.28 -0.56
C GLY A 20 -30.06 -42.25 -0.11
N VAL A 21 -29.39 -41.63 -1.09
CA VAL A 21 -29.12 -40.21 -1.00
C VAL A 21 -30.39 -39.56 -1.56
N ARG A 22 -31.21 -38.99 -0.68
CA ARG A 22 -32.20 -38.01 -1.12
C ARG A 22 -31.41 -36.90 -1.81
N ILE A 23 -31.39 -36.89 -3.15
CA ILE A 23 -31.02 -35.69 -3.88
C ILE A 23 -32.16 -34.73 -3.59
N ALA A 24 -31.93 -33.83 -2.62
CA ALA A 24 -32.87 -32.77 -2.28
C ALA A 24 -33.26 -32.06 -3.58
N GLN A 25 -34.51 -32.23 -4.00
CA GLN A 25 -35.05 -31.45 -5.09
C GLN A 25 -35.12 -29.99 -4.66
N ALA A 26 -35.14 -29.09 -5.65
CA ALA A 26 -34.98 -27.65 -5.50
C ALA A 26 -36.02 -26.92 -4.61
N GLN A 27 -36.91 -27.64 -3.95
CA GLN A 27 -37.89 -27.11 -2.98
C GLN A 27 -37.38 -27.08 -1.54
N ASP A 28 -36.23 -27.69 -1.24
CA ASP A 28 -35.68 -27.78 0.13
C ASP A 28 -34.56 -26.75 0.43
N LEU A 29 -34.29 -25.76 -0.45
CA LEU A 29 -33.33 -24.69 -0.14
C LEU A 29 -33.89 -23.78 0.95
N GLN A 30 -33.51 -24.04 2.20
CA GLN A 30 -33.77 -23.11 3.29
C GLN A 30 -32.99 -21.81 3.05
N SER A 31 -33.67 -20.69 3.22
CA SER A 31 -33.01 -19.38 3.18
C SER A 31 -32.02 -19.26 4.33
N PRO A 32 -30.78 -18.80 4.09
CA PRO A 32 -29.82 -18.52 5.15
C PRO A 32 -30.41 -17.57 6.20
N THR A 33 -30.08 -17.79 7.47
CA THR A 33 -30.59 -17.01 8.61
C THR A 33 -29.48 -16.32 9.41
N ASP A 34 -28.23 -16.67 9.14
CA ASP A 34 -27.04 -16.15 9.81
C ASP A 34 -25.80 -16.23 8.91
N ILE A 35 -24.66 -15.73 9.39
CA ILE A 35 -23.42 -15.68 8.62
C ILE A 35 -22.89 -17.07 8.25
N ASP A 36 -23.08 -18.06 9.11
CA ASP A 36 -22.58 -19.43 8.92
C ASP A 36 -23.41 -20.19 7.88
N SER A 37 -24.73 -20.01 7.87
CA SER A 37 -25.62 -20.56 6.86
C SER A 37 -25.39 -19.92 5.49
N VAL A 38 -25.06 -18.62 5.41
CA VAL A 38 -24.62 -17.99 4.15
C VAL A 38 -23.30 -18.60 3.68
N ARG A 39 -22.33 -18.77 4.59
CA ARG A 39 -21.04 -19.41 4.26
C ARG A 39 -21.22 -20.83 3.73
N ALA A 40 -22.09 -21.62 4.37
CA ALA A 40 -22.39 -22.98 3.95
C ALA A 40 -23.09 -23.03 2.57
N ALA A 41 -24.04 -22.12 2.33
CA ALA A 41 -24.75 -22.03 1.06
C ALA A 41 -23.81 -21.63 -0.11
N VAL A 42 -22.93 -20.66 0.10
CA VAL A 42 -21.90 -20.27 -0.89
C VAL A 42 -20.97 -21.44 -1.20
N LYS A 43 -20.54 -22.18 -0.17
CA LYS A 43 -19.70 -23.37 -0.38
C LYS A 43 -20.44 -24.44 -1.17
N ARG A 44 -21.72 -24.70 -0.88
CA ARG A 44 -22.51 -25.68 -1.64
C ARG A 44 -22.72 -25.25 -3.09
N ALA A 45 -22.92 -23.96 -3.35
CA ALA A 45 -22.99 -23.42 -4.69
C ALA A 45 -21.69 -23.65 -5.48
N GLU A 46 -20.53 -23.48 -4.83
CA GLU A 46 -19.21 -23.74 -5.43
C GLU A 46 -19.03 -25.23 -5.78
N ASP A 47 -19.44 -26.14 -4.89
CA ASP A 47 -19.36 -27.57 -5.14
C ASP A 47 -20.26 -27.99 -6.31
N LEU A 48 -21.49 -27.47 -6.37
CA LEU A 48 -22.42 -27.69 -7.49
C LEU A 48 -21.89 -27.12 -8.81
N PHE A 49 -21.18 -26.00 -8.77
CA PHE A 49 -20.52 -25.43 -9.95
C PHE A 49 -19.43 -26.37 -10.47
N LYS A 50 -18.61 -26.95 -9.58
CA LYS A 50 -17.58 -27.95 -9.94
C LYS A 50 -18.18 -29.23 -10.50
N GLU A 51 -19.35 -29.63 -10.00
CA GLU A 51 -20.17 -30.73 -10.52
C GLU A 51 -20.85 -30.41 -11.88
N LYS A 52 -20.64 -29.20 -12.43
CA LYS A 52 -21.31 -28.68 -13.64
C LYS A 52 -22.83 -28.57 -13.53
N ASN A 53 -23.36 -28.53 -12.31
CA ASN A 53 -24.77 -28.34 -12.01
C ASN A 53 -25.07 -26.85 -11.81
N TYR A 54 -24.93 -26.07 -12.90
CA TYR A 54 -25.02 -24.61 -12.87
C TYR A 54 -26.40 -24.12 -12.44
N GLY A 55 -27.47 -24.81 -12.84
CA GLY A 55 -28.84 -24.46 -12.47
C GLY A 55 -29.11 -24.54 -10.97
N GLN A 56 -28.56 -25.56 -10.28
CA GLN A 56 -28.68 -25.63 -8.82
C GLN A 56 -27.70 -24.67 -8.13
N SER A 57 -26.48 -24.52 -8.65
CA SER A 57 -25.51 -23.53 -8.15
C SER A 57 -26.10 -22.11 -8.14
N ALA A 58 -26.76 -21.71 -9.24
CA ALA A 58 -27.44 -20.43 -9.37
C ALA A 58 -28.54 -20.23 -8.31
N LYS A 59 -29.35 -21.24 -8.02
CA LYS A 59 -30.40 -21.15 -6.98
C LYS A 59 -29.84 -20.87 -5.59
N TYR A 60 -28.71 -21.47 -5.23
CA TYR A 60 -28.06 -21.17 -3.95
C TYR A 60 -27.55 -19.73 -3.87
N ILE A 61 -26.97 -19.22 -4.96
CA ILE A 61 -26.50 -17.83 -5.03
C ILE A 61 -27.67 -16.84 -5.03
N GLU A 62 -28.77 -17.15 -5.72
CA GLU A 62 -29.99 -16.33 -5.75
C GLU A 62 -30.60 -16.19 -4.36
N VAL A 63 -30.77 -17.30 -3.63
CA VAL A 63 -31.31 -17.32 -2.26
C VAL A 63 -30.38 -16.61 -1.28
N CYS A 64 -29.07 -16.67 -1.50
CA CYS A 64 -28.13 -15.87 -0.71
C CYS A 64 -28.30 -14.38 -1.04
N ASN A 65 -28.33 -14.00 -2.32
CA ASN A 65 -28.38 -12.60 -2.75
C ASN A 65 -29.65 -11.89 -2.28
N SER A 66 -30.81 -12.56 -2.32
CA SER A 66 -32.09 -11.97 -1.93
C SER A 66 -32.15 -11.61 -0.45
N ASN A 67 -31.51 -12.39 0.41
CA ASN A 67 -31.56 -12.20 1.87
C ASN A 67 -30.29 -11.56 2.44
N PHE A 68 -29.22 -11.44 1.64
CA PHE A 68 -27.89 -11.04 2.13
C PHE A 68 -27.90 -9.70 2.86
N VAL A 69 -28.53 -8.68 2.25
CA VAL A 69 -28.57 -7.32 2.81
C VAL A 69 -29.33 -7.31 4.14
N ASP A 70 -30.48 -7.99 4.19
CA ASP A 70 -31.31 -8.04 5.39
C ASP A 70 -30.60 -8.77 6.54
N LEU A 71 -29.85 -9.83 6.25
CA LEU A 71 -29.05 -10.55 7.25
C LEU A 71 -27.88 -9.70 7.79
N VAL A 72 -27.20 -8.94 6.93
CA VAL A 72 -26.14 -8.01 7.36
C VAL A 72 -26.71 -6.93 8.28
N LEU A 73 -27.88 -6.37 7.93
CA LEU A 73 -28.55 -5.35 8.73
C LEU A 73 -29.08 -5.92 10.06
N ALA A 74 -29.69 -7.11 10.05
CA ALA A 74 -30.19 -7.79 11.25
C ALA A 74 -29.07 -8.18 12.23
N GLY A 75 -27.88 -8.51 11.70
CA GLY A 75 -26.68 -8.80 12.50
C GLY A 75 -26.00 -7.58 13.13
N GLN A 76 -26.52 -6.36 12.90
CA GLN A 76 -25.96 -5.08 13.38
C GLN A 76 -24.45 -4.89 13.11
N GLY A 77 -23.91 -5.54 12.07
CA GLY A 77 -22.49 -5.45 11.77
C GLY A 77 -21.55 -6.14 12.76
N LYS A 78 -22.02 -7.15 13.52
CA LYS A 78 -21.07 -8.13 14.09
C LYS A 78 -20.31 -8.78 12.92
N ASP A 79 -18.99 -8.79 13.02
CA ASP A 79 -18.09 -9.38 12.01
C ASP A 79 -18.19 -8.76 10.60
N ILE A 80 -18.27 -7.43 10.50
CA ILE A 80 -18.31 -6.65 9.22
C ILE A 80 -17.25 -7.12 8.22
N ALA A 81 -16.01 -7.34 8.68
CA ALA A 81 -14.92 -7.79 7.81
C ALA A 81 -15.20 -9.16 7.19
N GLU A 82 -15.99 -10.00 7.85
CA GLU A 82 -16.41 -11.29 7.31
C GLU A 82 -17.57 -11.16 6.33
N TRP A 83 -18.57 -10.36 6.66
CA TRP A 83 -19.65 -10.05 5.73
C TRP A 83 -19.13 -9.42 4.43
N GLU A 84 -18.13 -8.56 4.49
CA GLU A 84 -17.48 -7.99 3.31
C GLU A 84 -16.80 -9.07 2.45
N ARG A 85 -16.14 -10.04 3.08
CA ARG A 85 -15.53 -11.19 2.36
C ARG A 85 -16.61 -12.04 1.69
N LEU A 86 -17.73 -12.27 2.35
CA LEU A 86 -18.85 -13.03 1.78
C LEU A 86 -19.54 -12.27 0.65
N HIS A 87 -19.72 -10.95 0.78
CA HIS A 87 -20.25 -10.09 -0.29
C HIS A 87 -19.43 -10.19 -1.57
N ARG A 88 -18.10 -10.06 -1.46
CA ARG A 88 -17.19 -10.22 -2.62
C ARG A 88 -17.28 -11.60 -3.25
N LYS A 89 -17.39 -12.65 -2.43
CA LYS A 89 -17.52 -14.04 -2.91
C LYS A 89 -18.84 -14.24 -3.65
N LEU A 90 -19.96 -13.74 -3.12
CA LEU A 90 -21.28 -13.82 -3.74
C LEU A 90 -21.33 -13.05 -5.06
N ALA A 91 -20.81 -11.82 -5.08
CA ALA A 91 -20.73 -11.00 -6.29
C ALA A 91 -19.95 -11.71 -7.41
N LYS A 92 -18.79 -12.30 -7.06
CA LYS A 92 -17.98 -13.06 -8.01
C LYS A 92 -18.66 -14.36 -8.46
N ALA A 93 -19.35 -15.06 -7.56
CA ALA A 93 -20.08 -16.28 -7.90
C ALA A 93 -21.24 -15.99 -8.86
N ALA A 94 -21.99 -14.92 -8.63
CA ALA A 94 -23.03 -14.44 -9.54
C ALA A 94 -22.46 -14.06 -10.91
N GLU A 95 -21.36 -13.28 -10.97
CA GLU A 95 -20.71 -12.89 -12.22
C GLU A 95 -20.27 -14.12 -13.05
N VAL A 96 -19.67 -15.12 -12.42
CA VAL A 96 -19.24 -16.34 -13.09
C VAL A 96 -20.43 -17.14 -13.61
N LEU A 97 -21.52 -17.22 -12.85
CA LEU A 97 -22.73 -17.94 -13.26
C LEU A 97 -23.52 -17.20 -14.35
N THR A 98 -23.37 -15.88 -14.48
CA THR A 98 -23.95 -15.12 -15.59
C THR A 98 -23.32 -15.48 -16.93
N ILE A 99 -22.04 -15.89 -16.95
CA ILE A 99 -21.40 -16.44 -18.16
C ILE A 99 -22.09 -17.74 -18.61
N GLU A 100 -22.61 -18.52 -17.66
CA GLU A 100 -23.35 -19.76 -17.90
C GLU A 100 -24.86 -19.54 -18.15
N GLY A 101 -25.29 -18.27 -18.32
CA GLY A 101 -26.66 -17.91 -18.67
C GLY A 101 -27.62 -17.73 -17.48
N ALA A 102 -27.12 -17.67 -16.24
CA ALA A 102 -27.94 -17.34 -15.08
C ALA A 102 -28.09 -15.83 -14.87
N GLU A 103 -29.31 -15.39 -14.59
CA GLU A 103 -29.61 -13.97 -14.31
C GLU A 103 -29.72 -13.74 -12.80
N PHE A 104 -29.05 -12.70 -12.30
CA PHE A 104 -29.10 -12.32 -10.89
C PHE A 104 -29.47 -10.85 -10.76
N THR A 105 -30.21 -10.54 -9.70
CA THR A 105 -30.29 -9.15 -9.24
C THR A 105 -28.93 -8.77 -8.63
N PRO A 106 -28.27 -7.70 -9.09
CA PRO A 106 -26.99 -7.28 -8.53
C PRO A 106 -27.13 -6.97 -7.04
N LEU A 107 -26.20 -7.49 -6.24
CA LEU A 107 -26.08 -7.08 -4.84
C LEU A 107 -25.77 -5.59 -4.78
N ALA A 108 -26.40 -4.89 -3.85
CA ALA A 108 -26.08 -3.50 -3.56
C ALA A 108 -24.56 -3.36 -3.31
N PRO A 109 -23.92 -2.30 -3.82
CA PRO A 109 -22.51 -2.04 -3.53
C PRO A 109 -22.26 -2.05 -2.04
N TRP A 110 -21.12 -2.63 -1.62
CA TRP A 110 -20.80 -2.76 -0.19
C TRP A 110 -20.86 -1.42 0.56
N GLY A 111 -20.45 -0.32 -0.10
CA GLY A 111 -20.53 1.03 0.46
C GLY A 111 -21.95 1.50 0.76
N GLU A 112 -22.96 1.08 -0.02
CA GLU A 112 -24.37 1.41 0.24
C GLU A 112 -24.95 0.59 1.39
N ILE A 113 -24.62 -0.71 1.45
CA ILE A 113 -25.03 -1.58 2.57
C ILE A 113 -24.44 -1.07 3.88
N PHE A 114 -23.16 -0.69 3.86
CA PHE A 114 -22.48 -0.11 5.02
C PHE A 114 -23.04 1.28 5.38
N GLY A 115 -23.41 2.09 4.37
CA GLY A 115 -24.13 3.35 4.57
C GLY A 115 -25.45 3.15 5.32
N LYS A 116 -26.27 2.18 4.92
CA LYS A 116 -27.52 1.83 5.62
C LYS A 116 -27.31 1.29 7.03
N LEU A 117 -26.27 0.45 7.22
CA LEU A 117 -25.90 -0.05 8.55
C LEU A 117 -25.51 1.11 9.48
N ARG A 118 -24.81 2.10 8.93
CA ARG A 118 -24.47 3.34 9.61
C ARG A 118 -25.71 4.18 9.91
N GLU A 119 -26.61 4.39 8.95
CA GLU A 119 -27.87 5.12 9.15
C GLU A 119 -28.78 4.45 10.20
N MET A 120 -28.83 3.12 10.25
CA MET A 120 -29.57 2.39 11.29
C MET A 120 -28.94 2.54 12.69
N LYS A 121 -27.60 2.62 12.77
CA LYS A 121 -26.86 2.89 14.01
C LYS A 121 -26.95 4.37 14.43
N ASP A 122 -26.98 5.26 13.44
CA ASP A 122 -26.96 6.72 13.57
C ASP A 122 -28.38 7.33 13.56
N GLY A 123 -29.44 6.52 13.44
CA GLY A 123 -30.85 6.91 13.55
C GLY A 123 -31.23 7.56 14.89
N ALA A 124 -30.28 7.61 15.83
CA ALA A 124 -30.23 8.62 16.88
C ALA A 124 -29.19 9.70 16.55
N LYS A 125 -29.64 10.71 15.77
CA LYS A 125 -29.07 12.06 15.57
C LYS A 125 -28.37 12.31 14.24
N ASP A 126 -29.18 12.71 13.26
CA ASP A 126 -28.80 13.78 12.34
C ASP A 126 -29.22 15.14 12.89
N SER A 127 -28.24 16.04 12.99
CA SER A 127 -28.28 17.44 12.51
C SER A 127 -27.16 18.23 13.19
N LYS A 128 -26.51 19.08 12.38
CA LYS A 128 -25.66 20.23 12.77
C LYS A 128 -25.53 20.45 14.28
N SER A 129 -24.55 19.79 14.89
CA SER A 129 -24.02 20.18 16.18
C SER A 129 -22.56 20.49 15.97
N LYS A 130 -22.18 21.76 16.22
CA LYS A 130 -20.79 22.12 16.48
C LYS A 130 -20.23 21.08 17.46
N SER A 131 -19.25 20.29 17.01
CA SER A 131 -18.54 19.41 17.92
C SER A 131 -17.80 20.29 18.91
N GLU A 132 -17.95 20.00 20.20
CA GLU A 132 -17.04 20.54 21.20
C GLU A 132 -15.61 20.16 20.81
N GLY A 133 -14.83 21.18 20.41
CA GLY A 133 -13.38 21.20 20.57
C GLY A 133 -12.52 21.35 19.32
N VAL A 134 -12.73 20.57 18.25
CA VAL A 134 -11.71 20.45 17.18
C VAL A 134 -12.31 20.58 15.78
N SER A 135 -11.79 21.54 15.01
CA SER A 135 -12.19 21.84 13.65
C SER A 135 -11.31 21.11 12.63
N PHE A 136 -11.89 20.49 11.60
CA PHE A 136 -11.06 19.86 10.57
C PHE A 136 -10.26 20.92 9.80
N SER A 137 -10.94 21.94 9.28
CA SER A 137 -10.34 23.00 8.48
C SER A 137 -9.31 23.84 9.25
N LYS A 138 -9.53 24.09 10.55
CA LYS A 138 -8.66 24.97 11.36
C LYS A 138 -7.61 24.23 12.20
N ASP A 139 -7.90 23.02 12.68
CA ASP A 139 -7.00 22.30 13.59
C ASP A 139 -6.33 21.08 12.97
N VAL A 140 -6.97 20.39 12.03
CA VAL A 140 -6.46 19.11 11.49
C VAL A 140 -5.80 19.30 10.13
N ALA A 141 -6.48 19.95 9.19
CA ALA A 141 -6.00 20.17 7.84
C ALA A 141 -4.63 20.89 7.81
N PRO A 142 -4.36 21.91 8.65
CA PRO A 142 -3.03 22.53 8.68
C PRO A 142 -1.93 21.54 9.06
N VAL A 143 -2.19 20.66 10.03
CA VAL A 143 -1.23 19.62 10.46
C VAL A 143 -0.98 18.62 9.33
N LEU A 144 -2.04 18.19 8.65
CA LEU A 144 -1.92 17.27 7.51
C LEU A 144 -1.15 17.90 6.35
N VAL A 145 -1.37 19.18 6.04
CA VAL A 145 -0.64 19.90 4.99
C VAL A 145 0.82 20.10 5.38
N GLU A 146 1.09 20.51 6.63
CA GLU A 146 2.43 20.76 7.15
C GLU A 146 3.30 19.51 7.20
N HIS A 147 2.76 18.41 7.75
CA HIS A 147 3.53 17.19 8.02
C HIS A 147 3.45 16.17 6.88
N CYS A 148 2.36 16.14 6.12
CA CYS A 148 2.11 15.11 5.10
C CYS A 148 1.93 15.66 3.68
N GLY A 149 1.69 16.97 3.54
CA GLY A 149 1.26 17.59 2.28
C GLY A 149 2.23 17.40 1.12
N ARG A 150 3.54 17.44 1.38
CA ARG A 150 4.56 17.27 0.33
C ARG A 150 4.46 15.93 -0.41
N CYS A 151 4.07 14.87 0.29
CA CYS A 151 4.08 13.52 -0.24
C CYS A 151 2.67 12.99 -0.53
N HIS A 152 1.68 13.42 0.22
CA HIS A 152 0.31 12.92 0.13
C HIS A 152 -0.71 13.99 -0.30
N VAL A 153 -0.34 15.26 -0.52
CA VAL A 153 -1.23 16.28 -1.13
C VAL A 153 -0.70 16.70 -2.51
N ASP A 154 0.61 16.94 -2.62
CA ASP A 154 1.25 17.37 -3.88
C ASP A 154 1.56 16.20 -4.82
N LYS A 155 1.67 15.00 -4.26
CA LYS A 155 2.15 13.80 -4.92
C LYS A 155 1.32 12.61 -4.46
N THR A 156 1.53 11.49 -5.15
CA THR A 156 1.03 10.20 -4.73
C THR A 156 2.21 9.37 -4.24
N THR A 157 2.27 9.11 -2.93
CA THR A 157 3.36 8.37 -2.30
C THR A 157 2.84 7.11 -1.65
N GLY A 158 3.53 5.99 -1.86
CA GLY A 158 3.11 4.70 -1.27
C GLY A 158 1.73 4.21 -1.72
N GLY A 159 1.24 4.67 -2.88
CA GLY A 159 -0.10 4.32 -3.37
C GLY A 159 -1.25 5.06 -2.67
N PHE A 160 -0.94 6.07 -1.85
CA PHE A 160 -1.90 6.90 -1.13
C PHE A 160 -1.70 8.39 -1.43
N THR A 161 -2.81 9.09 -1.61
CA THR A 161 -2.87 10.54 -1.76
C THR A 161 -4.19 11.03 -1.13
N MET A 162 -4.13 12.20 -0.50
CA MET A 162 -5.21 12.88 0.21
C MET A 162 -5.22 14.38 -0.12
N PRO A 163 -5.30 14.77 -1.41
CA PRO A 163 -5.31 16.18 -1.76
C PRO A 163 -6.59 16.89 -1.28
N THR A 164 -7.62 16.15 -0.90
CA THR A 164 -8.93 16.66 -0.47
C THR A 164 -9.41 15.86 0.76
N TYR A 165 -10.40 16.39 1.49
CA TYR A 165 -11.02 15.66 2.59
C TYR A 165 -11.67 14.35 2.09
N GLU A 166 -12.34 14.39 0.94
CA GLU A 166 -12.91 13.18 0.32
C GLU A 166 -11.82 12.14 0.01
N GLY A 167 -10.67 12.56 -0.50
CA GLY A 167 -9.52 11.67 -0.76
C GLY A 167 -8.98 11.03 0.51
N LEU A 168 -8.90 11.79 1.61
CA LEU A 168 -8.51 11.26 2.92
C LEU A 168 -9.48 10.16 3.39
N MET A 169 -10.79 10.40 3.31
CA MET A 169 -11.81 9.46 3.76
C MET A 169 -11.95 8.22 2.85
N LYS A 170 -11.72 8.38 1.54
CA LYS A 170 -11.71 7.28 0.58
C LYS A 170 -10.54 6.32 0.82
N GLY A 171 -9.41 6.84 1.30
CA GLY A 171 -8.21 6.05 1.56
C GLY A 171 -7.47 5.62 0.30
N SER A 172 -6.65 4.58 0.44
CA SER A 172 -5.80 4.05 -0.64
C SER A 172 -6.43 2.83 -1.30
N ARG A 173 -5.77 2.28 -2.33
CA ARG A 173 -6.16 0.97 -2.90
C ARG A 173 -6.08 -0.18 -1.88
N ALA A 174 -5.32 -0.02 -0.80
CA ALA A 174 -5.22 -0.99 0.29
C ALA A 174 -6.35 -0.87 1.33
N GLY A 175 -7.20 0.15 1.23
CA GLY A 175 -8.31 0.37 2.15
C GLY A 175 -8.33 1.78 2.75
N VAL A 176 -9.30 1.99 3.64
CA VAL A 176 -9.45 3.24 4.40
C VAL A 176 -8.27 3.43 5.35
N VAL A 177 -7.81 4.67 5.45
CA VAL A 177 -6.68 5.03 6.33
C VAL A 177 -7.15 5.62 7.66
N LEU A 178 -8.46 5.82 7.80
CA LEU A 178 -9.08 6.52 8.92
C LEU A 178 -10.45 5.88 9.22
N PHE A 179 -10.68 5.51 10.47
CA PHE A 179 -11.97 5.02 10.95
C PHE A 179 -12.59 6.09 11.85
N ALA A 180 -13.69 6.69 11.39
CA ALA A 180 -14.43 7.69 12.15
C ALA A 180 -14.92 7.08 13.48
N GLY A 181 -14.57 7.72 14.60
CA GLY A 181 -14.89 7.26 15.95
C GLY A 181 -13.85 6.34 16.58
N ASP A 182 -12.86 5.87 15.83
CA ASP A 182 -11.85 4.90 16.29
C ASP A 182 -10.42 5.40 15.99
N PRO A 183 -9.86 6.27 16.86
CA PRO A 183 -8.51 6.76 16.68
C PRO A 183 -7.45 5.67 16.86
N GLU A 184 -7.65 4.70 17.76
CA GLU A 184 -6.68 3.63 18.01
C GLU A 184 -6.61 2.62 16.86
N GLY A 185 -7.74 2.31 16.22
CA GLY A 185 -7.80 1.43 15.05
C GLY A 185 -7.45 2.11 13.72
N SER A 186 -7.31 3.43 13.68
CA SER A 186 -7.04 4.20 12.47
C SER A 186 -5.58 4.10 12.01
N PRO A 187 -5.28 3.55 10.82
CA PRO A 187 -3.91 3.42 10.31
C PRO A 187 -3.15 4.75 10.23
N LEU A 188 -3.85 5.85 9.94
CA LEU A 188 -3.28 7.20 9.94
C LEU A 188 -2.72 7.56 11.32
N VAL A 189 -3.49 7.34 12.39
CA VAL A 189 -3.12 7.67 13.77
C VAL A 189 -1.97 6.78 14.25
N GLU A 190 -2.02 5.49 13.94
CA GLU A 190 -0.93 4.54 14.24
C GLU A 190 0.38 4.95 13.56
N ALA A 191 0.34 5.32 12.28
CA ALA A 191 1.51 5.74 11.53
C ALA A 191 2.14 7.03 12.09
N MET A 192 1.30 7.98 12.54
CA MET A 192 1.76 9.20 13.21
C MET A 192 2.32 8.93 14.60
N ALA A 193 1.65 8.09 15.41
CA ALA A 193 2.04 7.77 16.78
C ALA A 193 3.35 6.96 16.85
N SER A 194 3.50 5.97 15.96
CA SER A 194 4.73 5.19 15.84
C SER A 194 5.88 6.01 15.23
N GLY A 195 5.58 7.15 14.62
CA GLY A 195 6.55 7.98 13.92
C GLY A 195 7.09 7.33 12.65
N THR A 196 6.40 6.31 12.11
CA THR A 196 6.71 5.79 10.76
C THR A 196 6.37 6.82 9.69
N MET A 197 5.38 7.68 9.94
CA MET A 197 5.02 8.81 9.09
C MET A 197 4.87 10.09 9.94
N PRO A 198 5.51 11.22 9.58
CA PRO A 198 6.42 11.41 8.45
C PRO A 198 7.83 10.81 8.68
N PRO A 199 8.43 10.14 7.68
CA PRO A 199 9.69 9.40 7.86
C PRO A 199 10.94 10.27 7.94
N SER A 200 10.84 11.57 7.62
CA SER A 200 11.96 12.52 7.56
C SER A 200 12.28 13.21 8.90
N GLY A 201 11.91 12.58 10.02
CA GLY A 201 12.09 13.17 11.37
C GLY A 201 11.14 14.32 11.71
N ASN A 202 10.30 14.78 10.77
CA ASN A 202 9.23 15.76 11.00
C ASN A 202 8.03 15.11 11.71
N LYS A 203 8.28 14.47 12.85
CA LYS A 203 7.25 13.80 13.66
C LYS A 203 6.18 14.81 14.02
N VAL A 204 4.93 14.35 14.00
CA VAL A 204 3.81 15.16 14.49
C VAL A 204 4.00 15.32 16.01
N PRO A 205 4.10 16.56 16.54
CA PRO A 205 4.17 16.80 17.97
C PRO A 205 2.95 16.21 18.68
N GLU A 206 3.12 15.68 19.90
CA GLU A 206 2.04 14.97 20.61
C GLU A 206 0.80 15.85 20.81
N GLU A 207 0.96 17.17 21.00
CA GLU A 207 -0.18 18.09 21.06
C GLU A 207 -1.00 18.11 19.76
N LYS A 208 -0.33 18.16 18.60
CA LYS A 208 -1.00 18.12 17.29
C LYS A 208 -1.63 16.75 17.04
N LEU A 209 -0.95 15.67 17.44
CA LEU A 209 -1.47 14.31 17.35
C LEU A 209 -2.72 14.11 18.24
N SER A 210 -2.74 14.69 19.44
CA SER A 210 -3.89 14.67 20.35
C SER A 210 -5.12 15.32 19.74
N LYS A 211 -4.95 16.46 19.06
CA LYS A 211 -6.04 17.11 18.30
C LYS A 211 -6.59 16.21 17.19
N ILE A 212 -5.71 15.53 16.45
CA ILE A 212 -6.15 14.59 15.40
C ILE A 212 -6.90 13.41 16.04
N LYS A 213 -6.37 12.79 17.11
CA LYS A 213 -7.06 11.71 17.84
C LYS A 213 -8.44 12.15 18.33
N ALA A 214 -8.55 13.34 18.91
CA ALA A 214 -9.82 13.90 19.38
C ALA A 214 -10.81 14.13 18.23
N TRP A 215 -10.34 14.66 17.10
CA TRP A 215 -11.17 14.83 15.90
C TRP A 215 -11.65 13.49 15.32
N VAL A 216 -10.77 12.48 15.24
CA VAL A 216 -11.15 11.12 14.80
C VAL A 216 -12.18 10.53 15.75
N LYS A 217 -11.96 10.63 17.07
CA LYS A 217 -12.90 10.19 18.10
C LYS A 217 -14.27 10.88 17.98
N ALA A 218 -14.28 12.15 17.60
CA ALA A 218 -15.50 12.93 17.35
C ALA A 218 -16.20 12.59 16.02
N GLY A 219 -15.74 11.55 15.31
CA GLY A 219 -16.32 11.07 14.06
C GLY A 219 -15.70 11.63 12.80
N ALA A 220 -14.48 12.18 12.89
CA ALA A 220 -13.71 12.68 11.75
C ALA A 220 -14.48 13.66 10.85
N LYS A 221 -15.31 14.51 11.45
CA LYS A 221 -16.27 15.35 10.72
C LYS A 221 -15.57 16.45 9.91
N TYR A 222 -16.08 16.72 8.72
CA TYR A 222 -15.67 17.87 7.90
C TYR A 222 -16.51 19.09 8.24
N ASP A 223 -15.85 20.24 8.37
CA ASP A 223 -16.48 21.52 8.72
C ASP A 223 -16.15 22.65 7.74
N GLY A 224 -15.51 22.33 6.61
CA GLY A 224 -15.29 23.28 5.51
C GLY A 224 -16.46 23.34 4.53
N GLU A 225 -16.34 24.22 3.55
CA GLU A 225 -17.41 24.47 2.56
C GLU A 225 -17.49 23.40 1.48
N ASP A 226 -16.33 22.91 0.98
CA ASP A 226 -16.27 21.91 -0.08
C ASP A 226 -15.28 20.77 0.26
N PRO A 227 -15.75 19.53 0.53
CA PRO A 227 -14.89 18.39 0.84
C PRO A 227 -13.99 17.96 -0.33
N LYS A 228 -14.25 18.44 -1.56
CA LYS A 228 -13.43 18.23 -2.75
C LYS A 228 -12.41 19.34 -2.98
N ALA A 229 -12.44 20.42 -2.21
CA ALA A 229 -11.44 21.46 -2.29
C ALA A 229 -10.06 20.90 -1.92
N ASN A 230 -9.03 21.38 -2.61
CA ASN A 230 -7.66 20.99 -2.30
C ASN A 230 -7.28 21.49 -0.90
N LEU A 231 -6.69 20.63 -0.07
CA LEU A 231 -6.32 20.95 1.31
C LEU A 231 -5.37 22.15 1.40
N ARG A 232 -4.52 22.40 0.39
CA ARG A 232 -3.67 23.62 0.37
C ARG A 232 -4.49 24.90 0.22
N VAL A 233 -5.52 24.86 -0.62
CA VAL A 233 -6.44 25.99 -0.81
C VAL A 233 -7.22 26.22 0.48
N LEU A 234 -7.67 25.14 1.13
CA LEU A 234 -8.40 25.19 2.40
C LEU A 234 -7.57 25.79 3.55
N VAL A 235 -6.27 25.49 3.62
CA VAL A 235 -5.39 25.88 4.73
C VAL A 235 -4.77 27.27 4.57
N GLY A 236 -4.67 27.81 3.35
CA GLY A 236 -3.90 29.04 3.13
C GLY A 236 -4.31 29.96 1.98
N GLY A 237 -5.47 29.77 1.37
CA GLY A 237 -5.84 30.55 0.18
C GLY A 237 -4.85 30.32 -0.97
N ALA A 238 -5.07 30.97 -2.11
CA ALA A 238 -4.27 30.74 -3.32
C ALA A 238 -2.76 31.12 -3.21
N ASP A 239 -2.31 31.66 -2.06
CA ASP A 239 -0.99 32.27 -1.89
C ASP A 239 -0.10 31.61 -0.82
N ALA A 240 -0.50 30.48 -0.23
CA ALA A 240 0.39 29.73 0.65
C ALA A 240 1.51 29.03 -0.15
N LYS A 241 2.62 29.76 -0.35
CA LYS A 241 3.88 29.24 -0.91
C LYS A 241 4.17 27.88 -0.26
N PRO A 242 4.39 26.79 -1.04
CA PRO A 242 4.72 25.48 -0.49
C PRO A 242 5.85 25.61 0.53
N PRO A 243 5.82 24.88 1.67
CA PRO A 243 6.97 24.85 2.56
C PRO A 243 8.16 24.42 1.73
N GLU A 244 9.11 25.36 1.61
CA GLU A 244 10.25 25.29 0.70
C GLU A 244 10.88 23.89 0.82
N PRO A 245 11.20 23.21 -0.29
CA PRO A 245 11.90 21.93 -0.22
C PRO A 245 13.07 22.08 0.76
N PRO A 246 13.37 21.08 1.62
CA PRO A 246 14.47 21.17 2.56
C PRO A 246 15.68 21.64 1.75
N LYS A 247 16.33 22.70 2.23
CA LYS A 247 17.46 23.32 1.53
C LYS A 247 18.30 22.18 0.94
N PRO A 248 18.52 22.16 -0.39
CA PRO A 248 19.36 21.15 -1.00
C PRO A 248 20.62 21.06 -0.16
N VAL A 249 20.98 19.84 0.24
CA VAL A 249 22.22 19.60 0.96
C VAL A 249 23.32 20.32 0.18
N GLU A 250 23.91 21.38 0.76
CA GLU A 250 24.89 22.19 0.05
C GLU A 250 26.09 21.30 -0.24
N VAL A 251 26.31 21.05 -1.52
CA VAL A 251 27.38 20.16 -1.98
C VAL A 251 28.69 20.90 -1.85
N MET A 252 29.55 20.42 -0.96
CA MET A 252 30.93 20.87 -0.90
C MET A 252 31.74 20.11 -1.96
N ALA A 253 32.41 20.84 -2.86
CA ALA A 253 33.42 20.24 -3.70
C ALA A 253 34.57 19.72 -2.82
N ALA A 254 35.20 18.61 -3.22
CA ALA A 254 36.37 18.12 -2.49
C ALA A 254 37.46 19.19 -2.44
N THR A 255 37.93 19.49 -1.24
CA THR A 255 38.96 20.49 -0.96
C THR A 255 40.38 19.94 -1.09
N GLY A 256 40.50 18.61 -1.23
CA GLY A 256 41.77 17.89 -1.28
C GLY A 256 42.34 17.58 0.11
N LYS A 257 41.62 17.93 1.19
CA LYS A 257 41.98 17.63 2.58
C LYS A 257 41.27 16.39 3.12
N GLU A 258 40.28 15.90 2.38
CA GLU A 258 39.50 14.72 2.71
C GLU A 258 40.37 13.47 2.60
N THR A 259 40.16 12.52 3.51
CA THR A 259 40.89 11.25 3.49
C THR A 259 40.11 10.15 2.79
N VAL A 260 38.82 10.36 2.54
CA VAL A 260 37.95 9.43 1.81
C VAL A 260 37.47 10.06 0.51
N SER A 261 37.83 9.44 -0.62
CA SER A 261 37.43 9.89 -1.95
C SER A 261 36.07 9.31 -2.33
N PHE A 262 35.12 10.16 -2.74
CA PHE A 262 33.83 9.63 -3.19
C PHE A 262 34.01 8.72 -4.41
N ALA A 263 34.76 9.18 -5.42
CA ALA A 263 34.92 8.46 -6.68
C ALA A 263 35.71 7.14 -6.53
N ASN A 264 36.67 7.06 -5.61
CA ASN A 264 37.53 5.88 -5.44
C ASN A 264 37.07 4.94 -4.33
N ASP A 265 36.54 5.47 -3.22
CA ASP A 265 36.23 4.67 -2.04
C ASP A 265 34.72 4.41 -1.90
N ILE A 266 33.88 5.42 -2.15
CA ILE A 266 32.44 5.32 -1.87
C ILE A 266 31.64 4.80 -3.06
N ALA A 267 31.87 5.35 -4.25
CA ALA A 267 31.14 4.98 -5.46
C ALA A 267 31.21 3.46 -5.77
N PRO A 268 32.37 2.78 -5.62
CA PRO A 268 32.42 1.31 -5.80
C PRO A 268 31.53 0.55 -4.80
N ILE A 269 31.46 0.99 -3.54
CA ILE A 269 30.61 0.36 -2.53
C ILE A 269 29.12 0.52 -2.91
N LEU A 270 28.72 1.70 -3.36
CA LEU A 270 27.35 1.99 -3.80
C LEU A 270 26.96 1.16 -5.03
N VAL A 271 27.84 1.07 -6.02
CA VAL A 271 27.61 0.30 -7.24
C VAL A 271 27.48 -1.20 -6.92
N ALA A 272 28.37 -1.74 -6.09
CA ALA A 272 28.37 -3.16 -5.75
C ALA A 272 27.14 -3.58 -4.92
N ASN A 273 26.73 -2.74 -3.96
CA ASN A 273 25.76 -3.15 -2.93
C ASN A 273 24.34 -2.59 -3.15
N CYS A 274 24.21 -1.46 -3.84
CA CYS A 274 22.96 -0.70 -3.85
C CYS A 274 22.28 -0.65 -5.23
N ASN A 275 23.05 -0.71 -6.33
CA ASN A 275 22.49 -0.61 -7.68
C ASN A 275 21.51 -1.75 -8.05
N GLY A 276 21.53 -2.87 -7.34
CA GLY A 276 20.55 -3.95 -7.59
C GLY A 276 19.09 -3.55 -7.32
N CYS A 277 18.84 -2.57 -6.45
CA CYS A 277 17.47 -2.16 -6.05
C CYS A 277 17.24 -0.65 -6.08
N HIS A 278 18.28 0.17 -5.95
CA HIS A 278 18.21 1.64 -5.91
C HIS A 278 18.74 2.29 -7.19
N TYR A 279 18.73 1.56 -8.31
CA TYR A 279 19.16 2.05 -9.62
C TYR A 279 17.97 2.53 -10.47
N GLY A 280 18.21 3.53 -11.31
CA GLY A 280 17.21 4.29 -12.08
C GLY A 280 16.44 3.51 -13.15
N GLY A 281 15.59 2.58 -12.73
CA GLY A 281 14.50 1.99 -13.52
C GLY A 281 13.11 2.49 -13.10
N ASN A 282 12.03 1.83 -13.54
CA ASN A 282 10.66 2.32 -13.34
C ASN A 282 10.19 2.41 -11.87
N ARG A 283 10.84 1.72 -10.91
CA ARG A 283 10.45 1.73 -9.48
C ARG A 283 11.62 1.41 -8.54
N PRO A 284 12.60 2.31 -8.34
CA PRO A 284 13.66 2.06 -7.36
C PRO A 284 13.09 2.03 -5.93
N SER A 285 13.63 1.14 -5.09
CA SER A 285 13.18 0.98 -3.71
C SER A 285 13.33 2.29 -2.93
N GLY A 286 12.27 2.70 -2.23
CA GLY A 286 12.24 3.95 -1.48
C GLY A 286 12.36 5.23 -2.33
N GLY A 287 12.25 5.13 -3.65
CA GLY A 287 12.43 6.27 -4.58
C GLY A 287 13.86 6.80 -4.64
N LEU A 288 14.84 6.05 -4.13
CA LEU A 288 16.25 6.42 -4.13
C LEU A 288 16.88 6.13 -5.48
N ASN A 289 17.74 7.02 -5.96
CA ASN A 289 18.50 6.81 -7.19
C ASN A 289 19.99 6.96 -6.91
N PHE A 290 20.71 5.83 -6.90
CA PHE A 290 22.17 5.80 -6.72
C PHE A 290 22.92 5.60 -8.05
N THR A 291 22.27 5.86 -9.19
CA THR A 291 22.92 5.83 -10.51
C THR A 291 23.97 6.93 -10.66
N ASN A 292 23.77 8.08 -10.02
CA ASN A 292 24.70 9.20 -10.04
C ASN A 292 24.67 9.97 -8.71
N PHE A 293 25.63 10.89 -8.54
CA PHE A 293 25.79 11.64 -7.29
C PHE A 293 24.63 12.61 -7.04
N ALA A 294 24.09 13.24 -8.10
CA ALA A 294 22.92 14.10 -8.00
C ALA A 294 21.68 13.34 -7.48
N GLY A 295 21.49 12.09 -7.89
CA GLY A 295 20.43 11.22 -7.40
C GLY A 295 20.59 10.83 -5.94
N LEU A 296 21.82 10.54 -5.51
CA LEU A 296 22.14 10.25 -4.11
C LEU A 296 21.78 11.43 -3.21
N LEU A 297 22.15 12.65 -3.61
CA LEU A 297 21.87 13.88 -2.87
C LEU A 297 20.39 14.27 -2.87
N ARG A 298 19.69 14.02 -3.97
CA ARG A 298 18.23 14.22 -4.04
C ARG A 298 17.50 13.41 -2.97
N GLY A 299 18.07 12.27 -2.58
CA GLY A 299 17.47 11.37 -1.61
C GLY A 299 16.26 10.63 -2.20
N GLY A 300 15.44 10.07 -1.31
CA GLY A 300 14.31 9.22 -1.68
C GLY A 300 12.96 9.85 -1.35
N MET A 301 11.91 9.02 -1.32
CA MET A 301 10.57 9.44 -0.89
C MET A 301 10.55 10.00 0.55
N THR A 302 11.57 9.68 1.35
CA THR A 302 11.71 10.10 2.75
C THR A 302 12.64 11.31 2.94
N GLY A 303 13.07 11.96 1.86
CA GLY A 303 14.00 13.09 1.89
C GLY A 303 15.48 12.69 1.74
N PRO A 304 16.42 13.59 2.08
CA PRO A 304 17.85 13.33 2.01
C PRO A 304 18.23 12.12 2.85
N VAL A 305 19.14 11.29 2.33
CA VAL A 305 19.70 10.15 3.07
C VAL A 305 21.05 10.48 3.72
N ILE A 306 21.62 11.62 3.36
CA ILE A 306 22.92 12.10 3.83
C ILE A 306 22.73 13.48 4.43
N GLU A 307 23.29 13.67 5.62
CA GLU A 307 23.49 14.95 6.29
C GLU A 307 25.00 15.18 6.39
N PRO A 308 25.58 16.10 5.60
CA PRO A 308 27.01 16.40 5.66
C PRO A 308 27.46 16.76 7.07
N SER A 309 28.66 16.34 7.41
CA SER A 309 29.28 16.49 8.73
C SER A 309 28.57 15.74 9.87
N LYS A 310 27.60 14.88 9.54
CA LYS A 310 26.80 14.10 10.49
C LYS A 310 26.64 12.66 10.04
N GLY A 311 27.75 11.92 9.99
CA GLY A 311 27.81 10.55 9.49
C GLY A 311 26.89 9.61 10.26
N LYS A 312 26.98 9.59 11.59
CA LYS A 312 26.17 8.69 12.44
C LYS A 312 24.69 9.06 12.46
N GLU A 313 24.37 10.33 12.29
CA GLU A 313 22.98 10.80 12.27
C GLU A 313 22.32 10.61 10.91
N SER A 314 23.10 10.52 9.84
CA SER A 314 22.63 10.32 8.47
C SER A 314 21.81 9.04 8.33
N LEU A 315 20.66 9.16 7.66
CA LEU A 315 19.73 8.06 7.45
C LEU A 315 20.37 6.88 6.71
N LEU A 316 21.29 7.15 5.77
CA LEU A 316 22.05 6.12 5.07
C LEU A 316 22.79 5.21 6.05
N VAL A 317 23.57 5.77 6.97
CA VAL A 317 24.34 4.99 7.96
C VAL A 317 23.41 4.25 8.93
N LYS A 318 22.36 4.91 9.41
CA LYS A 318 21.35 4.26 10.28
C LYS A 318 20.67 3.07 9.58
N LYS A 319 20.40 3.16 8.27
CA LYS A 319 19.83 2.06 7.47
C LYS A 319 20.82 0.91 7.27
N LEU A 320 22.10 1.20 7.07
CA LEU A 320 23.15 0.19 6.95
C LEU A 320 23.33 -0.58 8.27
N LEU A 321 23.25 0.12 9.41
CA LEU A 321 23.35 -0.46 10.76
C LEU A 321 22.04 -1.10 11.26
N GLY A 322 20.93 -0.98 10.52
CA GLY A 322 19.62 -1.47 10.97
C GLY A 322 19.00 -0.70 12.14
N GLN A 323 19.48 0.51 12.40
CA GLN A 323 19.01 1.40 13.48
C GLN A 323 17.79 2.24 13.07
N ALA A 324 17.36 2.16 11.81
CA ALA A 324 16.20 2.89 11.30
C ALA A 324 15.36 2.00 10.38
N GLY A 325 14.40 1.26 10.93
CA GLY A 325 13.54 0.34 10.18
C GLY A 325 14.32 -0.84 9.59
N GLN A 326 13.92 -1.34 8.41
CA GLN A 326 14.61 -2.46 7.77
C GLN A 326 16.06 -2.10 7.40
N ARG A 327 17.01 -2.94 7.85
CA ARG A 327 18.44 -2.87 7.48
C ARG A 327 18.63 -3.05 5.98
N MET A 328 19.51 -2.24 5.39
CA MET A 328 19.95 -2.37 4.00
C MET A 328 21.35 -3.00 3.90
N PRO A 329 21.63 -3.82 2.88
CA PRO A 329 20.72 -4.26 1.82
C PRO A 329 19.62 -5.22 2.32
N ALA A 330 18.39 -5.06 1.82
CA ALA A 330 17.22 -5.83 2.26
C ALA A 330 17.17 -7.25 1.66
N GLY A 331 16.15 -8.03 2.06
CA GLY A 331 15.83 -9.32 1.42
C GLY A 331 16.84 -10.43 1.71
N GLY A 332 17.41 -10.45 2.92
CA GLY A 332 18.39 -11.47 3.32
C GLY A 332 19.79 -11.30 2.70
N ARG A 333 20.03 -10.21 1.94
CA ARG A 333 21.36 -9.91 1.42
C ARG A 333 22.35 -9.64 2.56
N PRO A 334 23.63 -10.04 2.41
CA PRO A 334 24.67 -9.81 3.40
C PRO A 334 24.74 -8.34 3.83
N ALA A 335 25.10 -8.10 5.09
CA ALA A 335 25.44 -6.76 5.54
C ALA A 335 26.73 -6.28 4.87
N LEU A 336 26.86 -4.97 4.69
CA LEU A 336 28.14 -4.37 4.33
C LEU A 336 29.14 -4.68 5.43
N LYS A 337 30.41 -4.75 5.05
CA LYS A 337 31.48 -4.94 6.02
C LYS A 337 31.58 -3.71 6.93
N PRO A 338 31.92 -3.86 8.22
CA PRO A 338 32.08 -2.71 9.12
C PRO A 338 33.00 -1.63 8.55
N GLU A 339 34.09 -2.02 7.88
CA GLU A 339 35.05 -1.09 7.29
C GLU A 339 34.46 -0.28 6.13
N GLU A 340 33.50 -0.84 5.39
CA GLU A 340 32.78 -0.11 4.32
C GLU A 340 31.82 0.91 4.91
N ILE A 341 31.13 0.55 6.01
CA ILE A 341 30.22 1.45 6.73
C ILE A 341 31.02 2.59 7.38
N ASP A 342 32.19 2.29 7.95
CA ASP A 342 33.09 3.29 8.55
C ASP A 342 33.61 4.26 7.49
N LYS A 343 33.96 3.80 6.29
CA LYS A 343 34.34 4.68 5.17
C LYS A 343 33.20 5.60 4.77
N ILE A 344 31.98 5.08 4.62
CA ILE A 344 30.79 5.89 4.28
C ILE A 344 30.54 6.92 5.38
N THR A 345 30.60 6.51 6.64
CA THR A 345 30.39 7.39 7.80
C THR A 345 31.41 8.52 7.81
N LYS A 346 32.69 8.16 7.66
CA LYS A 346 33.79 9.13 7.63
C LYS A 346 33.69 10.10 6.46
N TRP A 347 33.36 9.62 5.26
CA TRP A 347 33.13 10.49 4.10
C TRP A 347 32.01 11.50 4.36
N ILE A 348 30.93 11.10 5.02
CA ILE A 348 29.86 12.01 5.41
C ILE A 348 30.34 13.01 6.47
N ASP A 349 31.09 12.55 7.49
CA ASP A 349 31.68 13.41 8.52
C ASP A 349 32.64 14.47 7.92
N GLU A 350 33.35 14.11 6.85
CA GLU A 350 34.21 15.01 6.04
C GLU A 350 33.41 15.97 5.14
N GLY A 351 32.07 15.98 5.24
CA GLY A 351 31.20 16.90 4.51
C GLY A 351 30.57 16.31 3.24
N ALA A 352 30.61 14.99 3.06
CA ALA A 352 30.03 14.28 1.93
C ALA A 352 30.47 14.87 0.57
N THR A 353 31.77 15.20 0.46
CA THR A 353 32.32 15.92 -0.68
C THR A 353 32.35 15.06 -1.95
N TYR A 354 32.41 15.72 -3.11
CA TYR A 354 32.41 15.05 -4.41
C TYR A 354 33.62 15.41 -5.25
N ASP A 355 34.34 14.39 -5.72
CA ASP A 355 35.55 14.46 -6.54
C ASP A 355 35.41 13.74 -7.91
N GLY A 356 34.18 13.43 -8.32
CA GLY A 356 33.89 12.62 -9.52
C GLY A 356 33.63 13.39 -10.83
N GLY A 357 33.81 14.71 -10.85
CA GLY A 357 33.55 15.56 -12.03
C GLY A 357 32.10 16.04 -12.13
N GLU A 358 31.38 15.63 -13.19
CA GLU A 358 29.96 15.99 -13.38
C GLU A 358 29.04 15.13 -12.52
N ARG A 359 28.21 15.76 -11.68
CA ARG A 359 27.37 15.09 -10.67
C ARG A 359 26.31 14.16 -11.25
N ASP A 360 25.89 14.40 -12.49
CA ASP A 360 24.91 13.59 -13.20
C ASP A 360 25.54 12.40 -13.95
N SER A 361 26.89 12.32 -14.01
CA SER A 361 27.59 11.19 -14.57
C SER A 361 27.26 9.90 -13.83
N GLN A 362 27.08 8.80 -14.57
CA GLN A 362 26.87 7.49 -13.98
C GLN A 362 28.06 7.09 -13.10
N LEU A 363 27.79 6.49 -11.93
CA LEU A 363 28.83 6.10 -10.99
C LEU A 363 29.86 5.15 -11.60
N ASP A 364 29.47 4.23 -12.48
CA ASP A 364 30.40 3.36 -13.21
C ASP A 364 31.42 4.14 -14.05
N SER A 365 30.97 5.23 -14.68
CA SER A 365 31.86 6.13 -15.42
C SER A 365 32.76 6.91 -14.47
N VAL A 366 32.24 7.36 -13.33
CA VAL A 366 33.03 8.10 -12.32
C VAL A 366 34.15 7.21 -11.79
N ILE A 367 33.83 5.98 -11.39
CA ILE A 367 34.80 4.98 -10.90
C ILE A 367 35.85 4.70 -11.97
N THR A 368 35.43 4.45 -13.21
CA THR A 368 36.35 4.12 -14.31
C THR A 368 37.30 5.29 -14.62
N LYS A 369 36.79 6.52 -14.67
CA LYS A 369 37.60 7.72 -14.92
C LYS A 369 38.57 7.98 -13.77
N SER A 370 38.10 7.89 -12.53
CA SER A 370 38.92 8.11 -11.34
C SER A 370 40.06 7.10 -11.23
N TRP A 371 39.76 5.81 -11.48
CA TRP A 371 40.79 4.78 -11.55
C TRP A 371 41.78 5.04 -12.68
N ALA A 372 41.30 5.36 -13.89
CA ALA A 372 42.16 5.58 -15.04
C ALA A 372 43.11 6.78 -14.88
N ALA A 373 42.68 7.81 -14.14
CA ALA A 373 43.51 8.98 -13.84
C ALA A 373 44.69 8.66 -12.90
N LYS A 374 44.59 7.60 -12.09
CA LYS A 374 45.64 7.15 -11.16
C LYS A 374 46.44 5.95 -11.66
N ALA A 375 45.93 5.25 -12.66
CA ALA A 375 46.54 4.05 -13.20
C ALA A 375 47.80 4.38 -14.01
N THR A 376 48.81 3.52 -13.87
CA THR A 376 50.01 3.53 -14.72
C THR A 376 49.67 3.12 -16.15
N HIS A 377 50.57 3.43 -17.09
CA HIS A 377 50.43 3.00 -18.47
C HIS A 377 50.28 1.47 -18.59
N THR A 378 51.05 0.72 -17.79
CA THR A 378 51.02 -0.74 -17.76
C THR A 378 49.66 -1.27 -17.30
N GLU A 379 49.11 -0.75 -16.20
CA GLU A 379 47.79 -1.16 -15.70
C GLU A 379 46.66 -0.83 -16.69
N LEU A 380 46.74 0.32 -17.37
CA LEU A 380 45.80 0.69 -18.44
C LEU A 380 45.89 -0.29 -19.62
N MET A 381 47.11 -0.65 -20.04
CA MET A 381 47.35 -1.61 -21.10
C MET A 381 46.79 -2.99 -20.72
N GLU A 382 47.10 -3.49 -19.53
CA GLU A 382 46.61 -4.79 -19.05
C GLU A 382 45.08 -4.86 -19.01
N LYS A 383 44.41 -3.80 -18.50
CA LYS A 383 42.95 -3.77 -18.48
C LYS A 383 42.34 -3.73 -19.87
N ARG A 384 42.98 -3.04 -20.84
CA ARG A 384 42.56 -3.06 -22.26
C ARG A 384 42.74 -4.45 -22.86
N MET A 385 43.86 -5.11 -22.59
CA MET A 385 44.16 -6.47 -23.06
C MET A 385 43.15 -7.49 -22.49
N THR A 386 42.83 -7.41 -21.20
CA THR A 386 41.83 -8.28 -20.57
C THR A 386 40.45 -8.07 -21.18
N ARG A 387 39.99 -6.81 -21.33
CA ARG A 387 38.70 -6.51 -21.99
C ARG A 387 38.65 -6.98 -23.45
N ALA A 388 39.75 -6.83 -24.19
CA ALA A 388 39.85 -7.33 -25.55
C ALA A 388 39.74 -8.85 -25.58
N ARG A 389 40.45 -9.54 -24.68
CA ARG A 389 40.41 -11.01 -24.56
C ARG A 389 39.01 -11.52 -24.19
N ASP A 390 38.35 -10.89 -23.23
CA ASP A 390 36.99 -11.28 -22.83
C ASP A 390 35.96 -11.05 -23.93
N ARG A 391 36.12 -9.99 -24.74
CA ARG A 391 35.28 -9.76 -25.93
C ARG A 391 35.52 -10.74 -27.08
N TRP A 392 36.70 -11.35 -27.13
CA TRP A 392 37.09 -12.33 -28.14
C TRP A 392 36.76 -13.77 -27.75
N LYS A 393 36.38 -14.03 -26.49
CA LYS A 393 35.78 -15.30 -26.04
C LYS A 393 34.30 -15.36 -26.45
N VAL A 394 34.04 -15.31 -27.76
CA VAL A 394 32.70 -15.58 -28.34
C VAL A 394 32.55 -17.07 -28.58
#